data_AF-A0A7K1YBG4-F1
#
_entry.id   AF-A0A7K1YBG4-F1
#
_cell.length_a   1.000
_cell.length_b   1.000
_cell.length_c   1.000
_cell.angle_alpha   90.00
_cell.angle_beta   90.00
_cell.angle_gamma   90.00
#
_symmetry.space_group_name_H-M   'P 1'
#
loop_
_entity.id
_entity.type
_entity.pdbx_description
1 polymer ?
#
loop_
_entity_poly.entity_id
_entity_poly.type
_entity_poly.pdbx_seq_one_letter_code
_entity_poly.pdbx_strand_id
1 'polypeptide(L)'
;MKISTSILKRSISSLIFFFTINVFGQVSQNHPNPSESRTVLLHKLKEVMKEEHIPGLMISIVKGDSIYAGGLGYADVKNKIPVSSRTLFLQNSVTKMFTAMGILQLVHQGKFKLTDELKKIAPEIEFQNKWEDTNPVKVVHLLEHTAGFDDVHLNNMYSNKSEKHKGLEAAMIFKNSYVSRWKPGQRMSYSNPDYAILGYLIEKFSGKSWSSFIKESVLSPIGMHDSNCELKVQDLTNYAIGYRFSNGDPIPFPFNSPAGTGSGSALKADAQDMAKFVRFFLNDWRTDSSRWLPLSYLEQMETVHSTLAAKNGLKLGYGFANEKFPNNSKVTFRGHFGGDNGFNSLVLYNREHKLGYAICNNGYKGMWRLSQLIEEYLTLDLPLPKVDQPISLGRSADAYLGYYQFLNTQRSKWNFLQKITNGFKVEKSADKLIVHWMFGRQDDTLYRMKNMLFKRKHDLDPYYVFGKDDEGTPFFQGERNEYYQKTAYFPVLMQQVFLGLTTLAVLLSILLAVITLIPASFKNSKPAVRGPVFFPILAFISGFLAYRTLSVTDETNKLLYNDFNISSGTIFFGSLGFAVYIFYAIFLLYRKWNSLRSWGIKGMLCFNLGVLGCFAFYLAVHGWIGICVWNL
;
A
#
# COMPACT_ATOMS: atom_id res chain seq x y z
N MET A 1 19.21 -40.45 44.20
CA MET A 1 17.96 -40.63 44.97
C MET A 1 16.81 -40.74 43.97
N LYS A 2 16.24 -41.96 43.86
CA LYS A 2 14.96 -42.42 43.25
C LYS A 2 14.47 -41.76 41.94
N ILE A 3 14.54 -42.41 40.78
CA ILE A 3 13.71 -43.56 40.25
C ILE A 3 12.25 -43.09 40.03
N SER A 4 11.70 -43.11 38.80
CA SER A 4 11.22 -44.28 38.05
C SER A 4 11.11 -43.94 36.54
N THR A 5 11.78 -44.58 35.54
CA THR A 5 11.56 -45.91 34.89
C THR A 5 10.09 -46.24 34.64
N SER A 6 9.61 -46.77 33.50
CA SER A 6 10.07 -47.22 32.18
C SER A 6 8.78 -47.77 31.50
N ILE A 7 8.63 -47.92 30.18
CA ILE A 7 8.96 -49.18 29.49
C ILE A 7 8.80 -48.98 27.98
N LEU A 8 9.78 -49.57 27.30
CA LEU A 8 10.08 -49.74 25.88
C LEU A 8 9.30 -50.93 25.28
N LYS A 9 9.01 -50.93 23.96
CA LYS A 9 9.42 -52.00 23.02
C LYS A 9 8.93 -51.82 21.56
N ARG A 10 9.94 -51.63 20.68
CA ARG A 10 10.15 -52.19 19.32
C ARG A 10 9.50 -53.59 19.14
N SER A 11 9.10 -54.14 17.97
CA SER A 11 9.51 -53.97 16.57
C SER A 11 8.79 -55.04 15.68
N ILE A 12 8.86 -54.88 14.35
CA ILE A 12 9.03 -55.95 13.31
C ILE A 12 7.76 -56.59 12.64
N SER A 13 7.55 -56.20 11.36
CA SER A 13 7.22 -56.97 10.11
C SER A 13 6.08 -58.00 10.08
N SER A 14 5.48 -58.43 8.97
CA SER A 14 5.30 -58.06 7.55
C SER A 14 4.41 -59.18 6.97
N LEU A 15 3.49 -58.84 6.07
CA LEU A 15 2.87 -59.66 4.99
C LEU A 15 2.20 -61.02 5.28
N ILE A 16 0.94 -61.15 4.80
CA ILE A 16 0.34 -62.21 3.92
C ILE A 16 -1.19 -61.88 3.83
N PHE A 17 -1.73 -61.29 2.74
CA PHE A 17 -2.41 -61.92 1.58
C PHE A 17 -3.45 -63.02 1.97
N PHE A 18 -4.72 -63.12 1.54
CA PHE A 18 -5.55 -62.51 0.48
C PHE A 18 -7.03 -63.03 0.58
N PHE A 19 -7.98 -62.43 -0.17
CA PHE A 19 -9.42 -62.78 -0.45
C PHE A 19 -10.47 -62.41 0.63
N THR A 20 -11.62 -61.77 0.38
CA THR A 20 -12.35 -61.18 -0.79
C THR A 20 -13.46 -60.27 -0.20
N ILE A 21 -13.99 -59.21 -0.82
CA ILE A 21 -15.01 -59.18 -1.89
C ILE A 21 -15.12 -57.72 -2.37
N ASN A 22 -15.17 -57.55 -3.70
CA ASN A 22 -15.48 -56.31 -4.41
C ASN A 22 -16.88 -55.78 -4.07
N VAL A 23 -16.97 -54.51 -3.67
CA VAL A 23 -18.09 -53.64 -4.04
C VAL A 23 -17.50 -52.35 -4.59
N PHE A 24 -17.43 -52.29 -5.92
CA PHE A 24 -17.23 -51.05 -6.66
C PHE A 24 -18.48 -50.17 -6.46
N GLY A 25 -18.43 -49.29 -5.47
CA GLY A 25 -19.21 -48.06 -5.53
C GLY A 25 -18.45 -47.08 -6.41
N GLN A 26 -18.93 -46.82 -7.62
CA GLN A 26 -18.58 -45.61 -8.36
C GLN A 26 -18.96 -44.42 -7.48
N VAL A 27 -18.01 -43.88 -6.72
CA VAL A 27 -18.11 -42.52 -6.22
C VAL A 27 -17.97 -41.64 -7.46
N SER A 28 -19.10 -41.35 -8.10
CA SER A 28 -19.21 -40.20 -8.99
C SER A 28 -18.57 -39.02 -8.26
N GLN A 29 -17.56 -38.40 -8.87
CA GLN A 29 -17.14 -37.07 -8.47
C GLN A 29 -18.29 -36.12 -8.79
N ASN A 30 -19.31 -36.11 -7.92
CA ASN A 30 -20.39 -35.15 -7.97
C ASN A 30 -19.76 -33.81 -7.61
N HIS A 31 -19.37 -33.04 -8.62
CA HIS A 31 -19.20 -31.61 -8.46
C HIS A 31 -20.49 -31.06 -7.83
N PRO A 32 -20.42 -30.37 -6.68
CA PRO A 32 -21.62 -29.85 -6.04
C PRO A 32 -22.38 -28.94 -7.02
N ASN A 33 -23.71 -28.93 -6.92
CA ASN A 33 -24.55 -28.08 -7.75
C ASN A 33 -24.07 -26.61 -7.63
N PRO A 34 -23.91 -25.85 -8.73
CA PRO A 34 -23.48 -24.46 -8.67
C PRO A 34 -24.27 -23.58 -7.68
N SER A 35 -25.55 -23.89 -7.44
CA SER A 35 -26.38 -23.22 -6.43
C SER A 35 -26.00 -23.57 -4.98
N GLU A 36 -25.67 -24.83 -4.71
CA GLU A 36 -25.18 -25.31 -3.41
C GLU A 36 -23.80 -24.71 -3.12
N SER A 37 -22.90 -24.74 -4.12
CA SER A 37 -21.55 -24.15 -4.02
C SER A 37 -21.60 -22.64 -3.73
N ARG A 38 -22.51 -21.89 -4.35
CA ARG A 38 -22.71 -20.46 -4.06
C ARG A 38 -23.29 -20.23 -2.66
N THR A 39 -24.22 -21.06 -2.21
CA THR A 39 -24.80 -20.96 -0.86
C THR A 39 -23.73 -21.15 0.21
N VAL A 40 -22.84 -22.13 0.01
CA VAL A 40 -21.67 -22.37 0.87
C VAL A 40 -20.73 -21.17 0.86
N LEU A 41 -20.43 -20.58 -0.31
CA LEU A 41 -19.62 -19.36 -0.39
C LEU A 41 -20.24 -18.22 0.43
N LEU A 42 -21.52 -17.92 0.22
CA LEU A 42 -22.19 -16.83 0.93
C LEU A 42 -22.23 -17.05 2.45
N HIS A 43 -22.33 -18.30 2.91
CA HIS A 43 -22.19 -18.63 4.33
C HIS A 43 -20.79 -18.30 4.86
N LYS A 44 -19.73 -18.76 4.20
CA LYS A 44 -18.34 -18.47 4.59
C LYS A 44 -18.04 -16.98 4.59
N LEU A 45 -18.58 -16.22 3.63
CA LEU A 45 -18.45 -14.76 3.62
C LEU A 45 -19.10 -14.13 4.86
N LYS A 46 -20.29 -14.59 5.28
CA LYS A 46 -20.93 -14.12 6.52
C LYS A 46 -20.10 -14.43 7.78
N GLU A 47 -19.44 -15.58 7.83
CA GLU A 47 -18.55 -15.94 8.94
C GLU A 47 -17.35 -14.98 9.03
N VAL A 48 -16.68 -14.72 7.90
CA VAL A 48 -15.60 -13.73 7.83
C VAL A 48 -16.11 -12.33 8.19
N MET A 49 -17.29 -11.94 7.70
CA MET A 49 -17.89 -10.65 8.07
C MET A 49 -18.12 -10.53 9.57
N LYS A 50 -18.55 -11.61 10.24
CA LYS A 50 -18.74 -11.62 11.70
C LYS A 50 -17.42 -11.49 12.44
N GLU A 51 -16.40 -12.24 12.05
CA GLU A 51 -15.07 -12.24 12.68
C GLU A 51 -14.35 -10.88 12.51
N GLU A 52 -14.44 -10.31 11.30
CA GLU A 52 -13.76 -9.07 10.92
C GLU A 52 -14.59 -7.81 11.23
N HIS A 53 -15.76 -7.98 11.86
CA HIS A 53 -16.70 -6.91 12.20
C HIS A 53 -17.07 -6.06 10.96
N ILE A 54 -17.50 -6.71 9.88
CA ILE A 54 -17.90 -6.04 8.63
C ILE A 54 -19.43 -5.82 8.67
N PRO A 55 -19.91 -4.57 8.69
CA PRO A 55 -21.35 -4.29 8.78
C PRO A 55 -22.13 -4.78 7.56
N GLY A 56 -21.63 -4.46 6.38
CA GLY A 56 -22.29 -4.72 5.10
C GLY A 56 -21.27 -4.92 3.97
N LEU A 57 -21.66 -5.72 2.99
CA LEU A 57 -20.82 -6.14 1.87
C LEU A 57 -21.64 -6.16 0.58
N MET A 58 -21.23 -5.35 -0.40
CA MET A 58 -21.64 -5.41 -1.79
C MET A 58 -20.86 -6.52 -2.50
N ILE A 59 -21.53 -7.35 -3.31
CA ILE A 59 -20.93 -8.50 -4.00
C ILE A 59 -21.42 -8.57 -5.44
N SER A 60 -20.47 -8.59 -6.37
CA SER A 60 -20.67 -8.92 -7.78
C SER A 60 -19.72 -10.05 -8.15
N ILE A 61 -20.22 -11.16 -8.70
CA ILE A 61 -19.40 -12.30 -9.17
C ILE A 61 -19.84 -12.64 -10.59
N VAL A 62 -18.88 -12.76 -11.50
CA VAL A 62 -19.10 -13.05 -12.92
C VAL A 62 -18.23 -14.25 -13.31
N LYS A 63 -18.84 -15.30 -13.88
CA LYS A 63 -18.16 -16.50 -14.42
C LYS A 63 -18.83 -16.92 -15.71
N GLY A 64 -18.18 -16.70 -16.85
CA GLY A 64 -18.81 -16.79 -18.16
C GLY A 64 -20.05 -15.88 -18.22
N ASP A 65 -21.20 -16.44 -18.60
CA ASP A 65 -22.47 -15.71 -18.65
C ASP A 65 -23.21 -15.65 -17.30
N SER A 66 -22.73 -16.38 -16.28
CA SER A 66 -23.33 -16.39 -14.95
C SER A 66 -22.96 -15.12 -14.18
N ILE A 67 -23.97 -14.42 -13.66
CA ILE A 67 -23.81 -13.21 -12.87
C ILE A 67 -24.54 -13.37 -11.54
N TYR A 68 -23.86 -13.05 -10.45
CA TYR A 68 -24.46 -12.80 -9.15
C TYR A 68 -24.18 -11.35 -8.76
N ALA A 69 -25.23 -10.59 -8.45
CA ALA A 69 -25.13 -9.22 -7.94
C ALA A 69 -26.06 -9.07 -6.74
N GLY A 70 -25.50 -8.74 -5.59
CA GLY A 70 -26.24 -8.66 -4.33
C GLY A 70 -25.42 -8.09 -3.20
N GLY A 71 -25.85 -8.35 -1.97
CA GLY A 71 -25.10 -7.97 -0.79
C GLY A 71 -25.48 -8.75 0.45
N LEU A 72 -24.67 -8.58 1.48
CA LEU A 72 -24.80 -9.19 2.79
C LEU A 72 -24.72 -8.10 3.87
N GLY A 73 -25.35 -8.34 5.02
CA GLY A 73 -25.31 -7.42 6.16
C GLY A 73 -26.13 -6.14 5.94
N TYR A 74 -25.68 -5.03 6.52
CA TYR A 74 -26.43 -3.78 6.61
C TYR A 74 -25.72 -2.61 5.93
N ALA A 75 -26.48 -1.88 5.10
CA ALA A 75 -26.11 -0.58 4.58
C ALA A 75 -26.18 0.50 5.68
N ASP A 76 -27.14 0.35 6.59
CA ASP A 76 -27.29 1.15 7.80
C ASP A 76 -27.57 0.22 8.99
N VAL A 77 -26.59 0.11 9.89
CA VAL A 77 -26.65 -0.72 11.10
C VAL A 77 -27.72 -0.23 12.06
N LYS A 78 -27.87 1.10 12.24
CA LYS A 78 -28.79 1.68 13.22
C LYS A 78 -30.23 1.42 12.82
N ASN A 79 -30.54 1.63 11.55
CA ASN A 79 -31.88 1.47 11.00
C ASN A 79 -32.14 0.04 10.46
N LYS A 80 -31.17 -0.87 10.59
CA LYS A 80 -31.22 -2.25 10.08
C LYS A 80 -31.58 -2.34 8.60
N ILE A 81 -31.12 -1.38 7.79
CA ILE A 81 -31.34 -1.37 6.34
C ILE A 81 -30.38 -2.38 5.71
N PRO A 82 -30.87 -3.46 5.06
CA PRO A 82 -30.00 -4.47 4.48
C PRO A 82 -29.26 -3.93 3.26
N VAL A 83 -28.08 -4.49 2.98
CA VAL A 83 -27.41 -4.26 1.69
C VAL A 83 -28.21 -4.96 0.58
N SER A 84 -28.63 -4.19 -0.42
CA SER A 84 -29.30 -4.68 -1.63
C SER A 84 -28.35 -4.65 -2.83
N SER A 85 -28.78 -5.21 -3.97
CA SER A 85 -28.01 -5.13 -5.22
C SER A 85 -27.92 -3.70 -5.79
N ARG A 86 -28.74 -2.76 -5.30
CA ARG A 86 -28.77 -1.33 -5.70
C ARG A 86 -28.21 -0.38 -4.63
N THR A 87 -27.70 -0.92 -3.53
CA THR A 87 -27.06 -0.09 -2.50
C THR A 87 -25.74 0.45 -3.04
N LEU A 88 -25.58 1.77 -3.03
CA LEU A 88 -24.39 2.46 -3.49
C LEU A 88 -23.29 2.43 -2.42
N PHE A 89 -22.09 2.02 -2.82
CA PHE A 89 -20.87 2.06 -2.01
C PHE A 89 -19.81 2.94 -2.66
N LEU A 90 -19.02 3.65 -1.85
CA LEU A 90 -17.85 4.38 -2.32
C LEU A 90 -16.74 3.40 -2.73
N GLN A 91 -16.31 3.49 -3.97
CA GLN A 91 -15.32 2.57 -4.57
C GLN A 91 -13.88 3.05 -4.39
N ASN A 92 -13.63 4.17 -3.71
CA ASN A 92 -12.29 4.70 -3.44
C ASN A 92 -11.38 4.59 -4.68
N SER A 93 -10.16 4.08 -4.52
CA SER A 93 -9.16 4.05 -5.61
C SER A 93 -9.51 3.17 -6.80
N VAL A 94 -10.54 2.32 -6.75
CA VAL A 94 -11.10 1.68 -7.97
C VAL A 94 -11.57 2.75 -8.97
N THR A 95 -11.95 3.94 -8.50
CA THR A 95 -12.26 5.12 -9.35
C THR A 95 -11.16 5.43 -10.37
N LYS A 96 -9.88 5.14 -10.05
CA LYS A 96 -8.75 5.38 -10.95
C LYS A 96 -8.86 4.59 -12.25
N MET A 97 -9.45 3.40 -12.24
CA MET A 97 -9.73 2.64 -13.47
C MET A 97 -10.62 3.44 -14.43
N PHE A 98 -11.63 4.12 -13.91
CA PHE A 98 -12.57 4.92 -14.70
C PHE A 98 -11.91 6.20 -15.22
N THR A 99 -11.07 6.85 -14.42
CA THR A 99 -10.28 8.01 -14.87
C THR A 99 -9.26 7.61 -15.94
N ALA A 100 -8.59 6.46 -15.79
CA ALA A 100 -7.70 5.93 -16.82
C ALA A 100 -8.46 5.67 -18.13
N MET A 101 -9.64 5.05 -18.06
CA MET A 101 -10.52 4.89 -19.22
C MET A 101 -10.90 6.24 -19.85
N GLY A 102 -11.24 7.26 -19.05
CA GLY A 102 -11.53 8.60 -19.55
C GLY A 102 -10.34 9.23 -20.30
N ILE A 103 -9.12 9.05 -19.80
CA ILE A 103 -7.89 9.48 -20.49
C ILE A 103 -7.70 8.74 -21.81
N LEU A 104 -7.88 7.42 -21.83
CA LEU A 104 -7.77 6.62 -23.07
C LEU A 104 -8.81 7.04 -24.11
N GLN A 105 -10.02 7.44 -23.69
CA GLN A 105 -11.04 7.99 -24.59
C GLN A 105 -10.55 9.28 -25.27
N LEU A 106 -9.93 10.20 -24.51
CA LEU A 106 -9.41 11.45 -25.06
C LEU A 106 -8.19 11.22 -25.97
N VAL A 107 -7.34 10.24 -25.63
CA VAL A 107 -6.23 9.80 -26.48
C VAL A 107 -6.78 9.22 -27.80
N HIS A 108 -7.82 8.40 -27.73
CA HIS A 108 -8.46 7.84 -28.92
C HIS A 108 -9.11 8.93 -29.80
N GLN A 109 -9.67 9.97 -29.19
CA GLN A 109 -10.20 11.15 -29.89
C GLN A 109 -9.11 12.08 -30.46
N GLY A 110 -7.82 11.75 -30.27
CA GLY A 110 -6.70 12.54 -30.79
C GLY A 110 -6.47 13.86 -30.05
N LYS A 111 -6.99 14.02 -28.82
CA LYS A 111 -6.82 15.25 -28.04
C LYS A 111 -5.38 15.47 -27.56
N PHE A 112 -4.70 14.38 -27.19
CA PHE A 112 -3.29 14.31 -26.83
C PHE A 112 -2.83 12.84 -26.91
N LYS A 113 -1.53 12.58 -26.75
CA LYS A 113 -0.95 11.23 -26.70
C LYS A 113 -0.48 10.90 -25.29
N LEU A 114 -0.42 9.61 -24.98
CA LEU A 114 0.16 9.11 -23.71
C LEU A 114 1.62 9.55 -23.51
N THR A 115 2.33 9.78 -24.62
CA THR A 115 3.74 10.19 -24.63
C THR A 115 3.94 11.69 -24.57
N ASP A 116 2.87 12.50 -24.62
CA ASP A 116 2.99 13.95 -24.59
C ASP A 116 3.48 14.41 -23.22
N GLU A 117 4.33 15.43 -23.24
CA GLU A 117 4.95 16.02 -22.05
C GLU A 117 3.94 16.88 -21.31
N LEU A 118 3.80 16.65 -20.00
CA LEU A 118 2.85 17.34 -19.14
C LEU A 118 3.05 18.87 -19.22
N LYS A 119 4.30 19.32 -19.17
CA LYS A 119 4.66 20.75 -19.27
C LYS A 119 4.17 21.42 -20.56
N LYS A 120 4.10 20.69 -21.67
CA LYS A 120 3.64 21.22 -22.96
C LYS A 120 2.12 21.29 -23.04
N ILE A 121 1.43 20.27 -22.56
CA ILE A 121 -0.04 20.17 -22.69
C ILE A 121 -0.79 20.83 -21.54
N ALA A 122 -0.15 21.02 -20.39
CA ALA A 122 -0.69 21.65 -19.19
C ALA A 122 0.37 22.51 -18.45
N PRO A 123 0.86 23.60 -19.08
CA PRO A 123 1.90 24.46 -18.49
C PRO A 123 1.48 25.13 -17.17
N GLU A 124 0.18 25.26 -16.91
CA GLU A 124 -0.39 25.74 -15.66
C GLU A 124 -0.21 24.79 -14.45
N ILE A 125 0.14 23.53 -14.70
CA ILE A 125 0.51 22.58 -13.64
C ILE A 125 1.99 22.77 -13.31
N GLU A 126 2.27 23.46 -12.21
CA GLU A 126 3.64 23.67 -11.74
C GLU A 126 4.19 22.41 -11.06
N PHE A 127 5.34 21.92 -11.54
CA PHE A 127 6.07 20.80 -10.94
C PHE A 127 7.58 20.97 -11.08
N GLN A 128 8.34 20.25 -10.26
CA GLN A 128 9.81 20.25 -10.30
C GLN A 128 10.32 18.91 -10.81
N ASN A 129 11.07 18.93 -11.91
CA ASN A 129 11.75 17.77 -12.46
C ASN A 129 13.20 18.13 -12.83
N LYS A 130 14.17 17.56 -12.11
CA LYS A 130 15.61 17.79 -12.38
C LYS A 130 16.08 17.22 -13.72
N TRP A 131 15.28 16.34 -14.32
CA TRP A 131 15.57 15.65 -15.56
C TRP A 131 14.64 16.09 -16.69
N GLU A 132 14.07 17.29 -16.64
CA GLU A 132 13.05 17.72 -17.62
C GLU A 132 13.54 17.64 -19.08
N ASP A 133 14.82 17.96 -19.33
CA ASP A 133 15.40 17.93 -20.67
C ASP A 133 15.62 16.52 -21.23
N THR A 134 15.81 15.52 -20.37
CA THR A 134 16.14 14.13 -20.78
C THR A 134 14.99 13.15 -20.54
N ASN A 135 14.21 13.38 -19.49
CA ASN A 135 13.13 12.54 -18.98
C ASN A 135 11.97 13.44 -18.51
N PRO A 136 11.28 14.14 -19.43
CA PRO A 136 10.12 14.95 -19.06
C PRO A 136 9.00 14.07 -18.49
N VAL A 137 8.16 14.65 -17.63
CA VAL A 137 6.95 13.98 -17.15
C VAL A 137 5.96 13.86 -18.31
N LYS A 138 5.42 12.65 -18.55
CA LYS A 138 4.47 12.34 -19.63
C LYS A 138 3.15 11.87 -19.04
N VAL A 139 2.07 11.92 -19.82
CA VAL A 139 0.74 11.45 -19.36
C VAL A 139 0.77 9.98 -18.90
N VAL A 140 1.51 9.11 -19.60
CA VAL A 140 1.71 7.71 -19.20
C VAL A 140 2.34 7.58 -17.81
N HIS A 141 3.22 8.51 -17.42
CA HIS A 141 3.84 8.48 -16.10
C HIS A 141 2.84 8.75 -14.97
N LEU A 142 1.81 9.56 -15.22
CA LEU A 142 0.75 9.82 -14.24
C LEU A 142 -0.19 8.60 -14.09
N LEU A 143 -0.53 7.94 -15.20
CA LEU A 143 -1.37 6.73 -15.20
C LEU A 143 -0.70 5.56 -14.46
N GLU A 144 0.63 5.47 -14.53
CA GLU A 144 1.41 4.38 -13.92
C GLU A 144 2.03 4.72 -12.56
N HIS A 145 1.80 5.93 -12.05
CA HIS A 145 2.49 6.45 -10.87
C HIS A 145 4.02 6.40 -10.97
N THR A 146 4.58 6.73 -12.14
CA THR A 146 6.02 6.75 -12.41
C THR A 146 6.59 8.15 -12.62
N ALA A 147 5.80 9.22 -12.36
CA ALA A 147 6.28 10.60 -12.41
C ALA A 147 7.34 10.93 -11.34
N GLY A 148 7.39 10.13 -10.27
CA GLY A 148 8.32 10.29 -9.15
C GLY A 148 7.86 11.28 -8.07
N PHE A 149 6.61 11.76 -8.17
CA PHE A 149 5.96 12.62 -7.19
C PHE A 149 5.77 11.91 -5.84
N ASP A 150 5.63 12.70 -4.77
CA ASP A 150 5.18 12.18 -3.48
C ASP A 150 3.66 11.97 -3.49
N ASP A 151 3.14 11.10 -2.62
CA ASP A 151 1.71 11.04 -2.35
C ASP A 151 1.25 12.24 -1.51
N VAL A 152 -0.05 12.33 -1.23
CA VAL A 152 -0.66 13.40 -0.44
C VAL A 152 0.08 13.61 0.88
N HIS A 153 0.49 14.85 1.15
CA HIS A 153 1.05 15.24 2.44
C HIS A 153 -0.05 15.31 3.51
N LEU A 154 0.31 15.09 4.78
CA LEU A 154 -0.66 14.99 5.89
C LEU A 154 -1.64 16.17 5.98
N ASN A 155 -1.16 17.38 5.69
CA ASN A 155 -1.93 18.62 5.71
C ASN A 155 -2.92 18.78 4.54
N ASN A 156 -2.84 17.94 3.51
CA ASN A 156 -3.71 18.00 2.33
C ASN A 156 -4.59 16.75 2.14
N MET A 157 -4.67 15.89 3.16
CA MET A 157 -5.38 14.61 3.10
C MET A 157 -6.91 14.77 2.94
N TYR A 158 -7.52 15.70 3.66
CA TYR A 158 -8.97 15.98 3.63
C TYR A 158 -9.22 17.48 3.76
N SER A 159 -10.37 17.97 3.29
CA SER A 159 -10.75 19.38 3.47
C SER A 159 -11.92 19.47 4.43
N ASN A 160 -11.82 20.38 5.41
CA ASN A 160 -12.96 20.81 6.24
C ASN A 160 -13.86 21.81 5.50
N LYS A 161 -13.43 22.32 4.34
CA LYS A 161 -14.21 23.28 3.56
C LYS A 161 -15.29 22.52 2.80
N SER A 162 -16.51 23.04 2.85
CA SER A 162 -17.66 22.54 2.07
C SER A 162 -17.44 22.66 0.56
N GLU A 163 -16.46 23.48 0.13
CA GLU A 163 -16.10 23.69 -1.26
C GLU A 163 -15.33 22.49 -1.82
N LYS A 164 -15.89 21.89 -2.87
CA LYS A 164 -15.23 20.87 -3.67
C LYS A 164 -14.30 21.57 -4.63
N HIS A 165 -12.99 21.43 -4.43
CA HIS A 165 -12.02 21.82 -5.44
C HIS A 165 -12.31 21.04 -6.74
N LYS A 166 -12.31 21.73 -7.88
CA LYS A 166 -12.55 21.15 -9.21
C LYS A 166 -11.48 21.62 -10.20
N GLY A 167 -11.34 20.92 -11.31
CA GLY A 167 -10.42 21.28 -12.38
C GLY A 167 -8.99 21.57 -11.90
N LEU A 168 -8.44 22.69 -12.37
CA LEU A 168 -7.07 23.08 -12.07
C LEU A 168 -6.84 23.25 -10.56
N GLU A 169 -7.82 23.78 -9.85
CA GLU A 169 -7.74 23.99 -8.41
C GLU A 169 -7.53 22.66 -7.67
N ALA A 170 -8.29 21.62 -8.03
CA ALA A 170 -8.17 20.29 -7.45
C ALA A 170 -6.78 19.66 -7.67
N ALA A 171 -6.14 19.95 -8.80
CA ALA A 171 -4.77 19.52 -9.05
C ALA A 171 -3.77 20.37 -8.24
N MET A 172 -3.93 21.68 -8.17
CA MET A 172 -2.93 22.58 -7.61
C MET A 172 -2.84 22.60 -6.08
N ILE A 173 -3.83 22.07 -5.36
CA ILE A 173 -3.71 21.87 -3.90
C ILE A 173 -2.51 20.96 -3.53
N PHE A 174 -2.10 20.07 -4.44
CA PHE A 174 -1.00 19.14 -4.23
C PHE A 174 0.33 19.63 -4.81
N LYS A 175 0.47 20.92 -5.13
CA LYS A 175 1.71 21.47 -5.73
C LYS A 175 3.01 21.08 -5.00
N ASN A 176 2.96 20.94 -3.68
CA ASN A 176 4.12 20.55 -2.86
C ASN A 176 4.50 19.07 -3.01
N SER A 177 3.63 18.23 -3.56
CA SER A 177 3.89 16.83 -3.88
C SER A 177 4.52 16.66 -5.27
N TYR A 178 4.41 17.66 -6.16
CA TYR A 178 4.86 17.60 -7.56
C TYR A 178 6.38 17.85 -7.70
N VAL A 179 7.16 17.00 -7.04
CA VAL A 179 8.63 16.98 -7.15
C VAL A 179 9.07 15.59 -7.57
N SER A 180 9.59 15.45 -8.79
CA SER A 180 10.16 14.18 -9.26
C SER A 180 11.42 13.84 -8.47
N ARG A 181 11.38 12.75 -7.71
CA ARG A 181 12.49 12.29 -6.85
C ARG A 181 13.51 11.41 -7.56
N TRP A 182 13.17 10.92 -8.74
CA TRP A 182 14.00 10.17 -9.68
C TRP A 182 13.53 10.48 -11.11
N LYS A 183 14.31 10.06 -12.11
CA LYS A 183 13.94 10.20 -13.53
C LYS A 183 12.54 9.64 -13.78
N PRO A 184 11.59 10.44 -14.29
CA PRO A 184 10.25 9.97 -14.63
C PRO A 184 10.28 8.72 -15.51
N GLY A 185 9.39 7.79 -15.20
CA GLY A 185 9.28 6.49 -15.82
C GLY A 185 10.13 5.40 -15.18
N GLN A 186 11.16 5.67 -14.37
CA GLN A 186 12.04 4.59 -13.90
C GLN A 186 11.45 3.70 -12.79
N ARG A 187 10.73 4.29 -11.84
CA ARG A 187 10.23 3.61 -10.63
C ARG A 187 8.79 4.01 -10.37
N MET A 188 7.96 3.05 -9.98
CA MET A 188 6.57 3.29 -9.58
C MET A 188 6.53 3.71 -8.10
N SER A 189 5.76 4.74 -7.77
CA SER A 189 5.47 5.13 -6.40
C SER A 189 4.09 5.78 -6.38
N TYR A 190 3.12 5.07 -5.82
CA TYR A 190 1.71 5.47 -5.83
C TYR A 190 1.53 6.91 -5.33
N SER A 191 0.80 7.72 -6.10
CA SER A 191 0.55 9.13 -5.79
C SER A 191 -0.86 9.52 -6.24
N ASN A 192 -1.77 9.78 -5.30
CA ASN A 192 -3.10 10.32 -5.63
C ASN A 192 -3.04 11.67 -6.37
N PRO A 193 -2.07 12.57 -6.09
CA PRO A 193 -1.86 13.77 -6.88
C PRO A 193 -1.74 13.54 -8.40
N ASP A 194 -1.14 12.43 -8.85
CA ASP A 194 -1.07 12.11 -10.29
C ASP A 194 -2.47 12.05 -10.93
N TYR A 195 -3.43 11.45 -10.23
CA TYR A 195 -4.80 11.33 -10.72
C TYR A 195 -5.61 12.61 -10.59
N ALA A 196 -5.23 13.54 -9.71
CA ALA A 196 -5.79 14.89 -9.69
C ALA A 196 -5.43 15.64 -10.99
N ILE A 197 -4.17 15.52 -11.44
CA ILE A 197 -3.74 16.05 -12.74
C ILE A 197 -4.51 15.37 -13.88
N LEU A 198 -4.64 14.04 -13.89
CA LEU A 198 -5.42 13.34 -14.93
C LEU A 198 -6.90 13.77 -14.96
N GLY A 199 -7.50 14.00 -13.79
CA GLY A 199 -8.84 14.57 -13.67
C GLY A 199 -8.93 15.94 -14.35
N TYR A 200 -7.96 16.81 -14.09
CA TYR A 200 -7.86 18.12 -14.73
C TYR A 200 -7.64 18.02 -16.25
N LEU A 201 -6.79 17.12 -16.74
CA LEU A 201 -6.60 16.90 -18.17
C LEU A 201 -7.90 16.49 -18.87
N ILE A 202 -8.73 15.66 -18.20
CA ILE A 202 -10.07 15.35 -18.71
C ILE A 202 -10.90 16.62 -18.88
N GLU A 203 -10.93 17.48 -17.88
CA GLU A 203 -11.70 18.73 -17.95
C GLU A 203 -11.19 19.67 -19.05
N LYS A 204 -9.88 19.87 -19.10
CA LYS A 204 -9.22 20.74 -20.08
C LYS A 204 -9.52 20.33 -21.52
N PHE A 205 -9.41 19.04 -21.83
CA PHE A 205 -9.51 18.56 -23.22
C PHE A 205 -10.92 18.17 -23.66
N SER A 206 -11.84 17.94 -22.71
CA SER A 206 -13.24 17.66 -23.02
C SER A 206 -14.16 18.87 -22.91
N GLY A 207 -13.79 19.90 -22.14
CA GLY A 207 -14.66 21.03 -21.81
C GLY A 207 -15.79 20.69 -20.83
N LYS A 208 -15.78 19.48 -20.24
CA LYS A 208 -16.78 19.00 -19.27
C LYS A 208 -16.12 18.79 -17.90
N SER A 209 -16.89 18.82 -16.82
CA SER A 209 -16.35 18.38 -15.53
C SER A 209 -15.93 16.91 -15.61
N TRP A 210 -14.95 16.51 -14.79
CA TRP A 210 -14.49 15.13 -14.74
C TRP A 210 -15.67 14.17 -14.49
N SER A 211 -16.54 14.52 -13.54
CA SER A 211 -17.72 13.74 -13.19
C SER A 211 -18.70 13.54 -14.35
N SER A 212 -19.02 14.59 -15.11
CA SER A 212 -19.89 14.52 -16.29
C SER A 212 -19.24 13.72 -17.41
N PHE A 213 -17.96 13.96 -17.69
CA PHE A 213 -17.24 13.24 -18.73
C PHE A 213 -17.20 11.73 -18.46
N ILE A 214 -16.88 11.32 -17.22
CA ILE A 214 -16.88 9.90 -16.83
C ILE A 214 -18.29 9.30 -16.93
N LYS A 215 -19.32 10.00 -16.48
CA LYS A 215 -20.71 9.51 -16.59
C LYS A 215 -21.11 9.28 -18.05
N GLU A 216 -20.82 10.23 -18.93
CA GLU A 216 -21.26 10.20 -20.32
C GLU A 216 -20.40 9.31 -21.22
N SER A 217 -19.08 9.30 -21.02
CA SER A 217 -18.14 8.65 -21.93
C SER A 217 -17.71 7.26 -21.48
N VAL A 218 -17.90 6.93 -20.19
CA VAL A 218 -17.49 5.64 -19.61
C VAL A 218 -18.68 4.89 -19.03
N LEU A 219 -19.36 5.46 -18.02
CA LEU A 219 -20.39 4.73 -17.26
C LEU A 219 -21.63 4.42 -18.10
N SER A 220 -22.22 5.41 -18.77
CA SER A 220 -23.43 5.23 -19.57
C SER A 220 -23.24 4.25 -20.74
N PRO A 221 -22.14 4.32 -21.54
CA PRO A 221 -21.89 3.36 -22.62
C PRO A 221 -21.77 1.91 -22.17
N ILE A 222 -21.27 1.65 -20.95
CA ILE A 222 -21.14 0.29 -20.40
C ILE A 222 -22.34 -0.13 -19.54
N GLY A 223 -23.40 0.68 -19.52
CA GLY A 223 -24.68 0.39 -18.86
C GLY A 223 -24.69 0.64 -17.35
N MET A 224 -23.70 1.35 -16.80
CA MET A 224 -23.61 1.71 -15.38
C MET A 224 -24.44 2.96 -15.05
N HIS A 225 -25.76 2.83 -15.16
CA HIS A 225 -26.69 3.96 -15.06
C HIS A 225 -26.95 4.42 -13.62
N ASP A 226 -26.83 3.53 -12.63
CA ASP A 226 -27.09 3.83 -11.23
C ASP A 226 -25.83 4.37 -10.51
N SER A 227 -24.64 4.13 -11.07
CA SER A 227 -23.36 4.62 -10.56
C SER A 227 -23.12 6.11 -10.84
N ASN A 228 -22.45 6.81 -9.91
CA ASN A 228 -22.17 8.24 -10.03
C ASN A 228 -20.82 8.64 -9.40
N CYS A 229 -20.27 9.77 -9.84
CA CYS A 229 -19.04 10.35 -9.26
C CYS A 229 -19.34 11.48 -8.26
N GLU A 230 -20.58 11.98 -8.25
CA GLU A 230 -21.05 13.03 -7.36
C GLU A 230 -22.23 12.50 -6.54
N LEU A 231 -22.16 12.66 -5.22
CA LEU A 231 -23.26 12.28 -4.34
C LEU A 231 -24.33 13.39 -4.39
N LYS A 232 -25.49 13.12 -5.01
CA LYS A 232 -26.64 14.01 -5.01
C LYS A 232 -27.54 13.67 -3.82
N VAL A 233 -28.38 14.63 -3.39
CA VAL A 233 -29.32 14.43 -2.26
C VAL A 233 -30.21 13.21 -2.48
N GLN A 234 -30.67 12.99 -3.71
CA GLN A 234 -31.48 11.84 -4.11
C GLN A 234 -30.77 10.49 -3.94
N ASP A 235 -29.44 10.45 -3.93
CA ASP A 235 -28.66 9.21 -3.82
C ASP A 235 -28.48 8.79 -2.36
N LEU A 236 -28.72 9.70 -1.40
CA LEU A 236 -28.47 9.48 0.03
C LEU A 236 -29.33 8.34 0.62
N THR A 237 -30.51 8.10 0.08
CA THR A 237 -31.41 7.04 0.54
C THR A 237 -30.91 5.64 0.21
N ASN A 238 -30.10 5.50 -0.84
CA ASN A 238 -29.54 4.22 -1.29
C ASN A 238 -28.04 4.08 -1.03
N TYR A 239 -27.40 5.09 -0.41
CA TYR A 239 -25.98 5.10 -0.10
C TYR A 239 -25.71 4.40 1.24
N ALA A 240 -24.77 3.45 1.24
CA ALA A 240 -24.34 2.80 2.48
C ALA A 240 -23.67 3.81 3.42
N ILE A 241 -23.87 3.64 4.73
CA ILE A 241 -23.11 4.36 5.74
C ILE A 241 -21.77 3.64 5.90
N GLY A 242 -20.68 4.38 5.78
CA GLY A 242 -19.34 3.87 6.12
C GLY A 242 -19.17 3.80 7.63
N TYR A 243 -18.43 2.81 8.13
CA TYR A 243 -18.18 2.66 9.57
C TYR A 243 -16.69 2.56 9.88
N ARG A 244 -16.29 3.24 10.97
CA ARG A 244 -15.04 2.94 11.70
C ARG A 244 -15.38 2.14 12.94
N PHE A 245 -14.39 1.45 13.52
CA PHE A 245 -14.61 0.64 14.72
C PHE A 245 -13.81 1.18 15.89
N SER A 246 -14.46 1.26 17.06
CA SER A 246 -13.81 1.56 18.34
C SER A 246 -14.34 0.59 19.37
N ASN A 247 -13.45 -0.14 20.05
CA ASN A 247 -13.81 -1.17 21.05
C ASN A 247 -14.81 -2.23 20.54
N GLY A 248 -14.82 -2.51 19.23
CA GLY A 248 -15.76 -3.46 18.60
C GLY A 248 -17.07 -2.84 18.14
N ASP A 249 -17.37 -1.59 18.51
CA ASP A 249 -18.59 -0.91 18.13
C ASP A 249 -18.45 -0.16 16.79
N PRO A 250 -19.44 -0.28 15.88
CA PRO A 250 -19.46 0.46 14.63
C PRO A 250 -19.84 1.93 14.90
N ILE A 251 -18.91 2.84 14.61
CA ILE A 251 -19.12 4.28 14.66
C ILE A 251 -19.33 4.77 13.23
N PRO A 252 -20.47 5.44 12.91
CA PRO A 252 -20.68 6.03 11.61
C PRO A 252 -19.51 6.94 11.20
N PHE A 253 -19.00 6.70 10.01
CA PHE A 253 -17.97 7.48 9.34
C PHE A 253 -18.58 7.99 8.03
N PRO A 254 -19.34 9.10 8.08
CA PRO A 254 -19.98 9.65 6.90
C PRO A 254 -18.94 10.08 5.87
N PHE A 255 -19.34 10.10 4.60
CA PHE A 255 -18.48 10.52 3.50
C PHE A 255 -17.95 11.93 3.71
N ASN A 256 -16.63 12.07 3.84
CA ASN A 256 -15.95 13.35 3.70
C ASN A 256 -15.55 13.54 2.25
N SER A 257 -15.86 14.71 1.68
CA SER A 257 -15.47 15.00 0.30
C SER A 257 -13.94 15.01 0.19
N PRO A 258 -13.35 14.26 -0.76
CA PRO A 258 -11.92 14.33 -0.99
C PRO A 258 -11.54 15.77 -1.34
N ALA A 259 -10.46 16.28 -0.73
CA ALA A 259 -9.99 17.66 -0.89
C ALA A 259 -9.60 18.04 -2.33
N GLY A 260 -9.54 17.08 -3.26
CA GLY A 260 -9.15 17.26 -4.66
C GLY A 260 -8.82 15.94 -5.36
N THR A 261 -8.73 14.84 -4.60
CA THR A 261 -8.53 13.48 -5.12
C THR A 261 -9.80 12.83 -5.69
N GLY A 262 -10.82 13.63 -6.04
CA GLY A 262 -12.12 13.11 -6.50
C GLY A 262 -11.98 12.20 -7.72
N SER A 263 -11.13 12.59 -8.68
CA SER A 263 -10.80 11.80 -9.86
C SER A 263 -10.09 10.47 -9.56
N GLY A 264 -9.59 10.29 -8.35
CA GLY A 264 -8.96 9.07 -7.89
C GLY A 264 -9.74 8.31 -6.83
N SER A 265 -10.93 8.76 -6.40
CA SER A 265 -11.62 8.18 -5.23
C SER A 265 -13.16 8.28 -5.19
N ALA A 266 -13.78 9.11 -6.02
CA ALA A 266 -15.17 9.55 -5.78
C ALA A 266 -16.29 8.69 -6.41
N LEU A 267 -15.99 7.59 -7.11
CA LEU A 267 -17.04 6.75 -7.69
C LEU A 267 -17.88 6.10 -6.59
N LYS A 268 -19.20 6.19 -6.72
CA LYS A 268 -20.16 5.35 -6.03
C LYS A 268 -20.79 4.42 -7.04
N ALA A 269 -20.85 3.14 -6.70
CA ALA A 269 -21.41 2.11 -7.55
C ALA A 269 -22.14 1.06 -6.69
N ASP A 270 -23.08 0.36 -7.32
CA ASP A 270 -23.80 -0.77 -6.73
C ASP A 270 -23.34 -2.11 -7.34
N ALA A 271 -23.89 -3.21 -6.83
CA ALA A 271 -23.50 -4.54 -7.29
C ALA A 271 -23.92 -4.83 -8.73
N GLN A 272 -25.04 -4.27 -9.21
CA GLN A 272 -25.50 -4.53 -10.58
C GLN A 272 -24.59 -3.86 -11.59
N ASP A 273 -24.22 -2.61 -11.34
CA ASP A 273 -23.33 -1.85 -12.20
C ASP A 273 -21.90 -2.38 -12.15
N MET A 274 -21.42 -2.77 -10.98
CA MET A 274 -20.08 -3.38 -10.88
C MET A 274 -20.02 -4.76 -11.53
N ALA A 275 -21.10 -5.54 -11.55
CA ALA A 275 -21.17 -6.75 -12.36
C ALA A 275 -21.06 -6.46 -13.87
N LYS A 276 -21.70 -5.40 -14.36
CA LYS A 276 -21.56 -4.95 -15.76
C LYS A 276 -20.12 -4.52 -16.06
N PHE A 277 -19.48 -3.80 -15.14
CA PHE A 277 -18.08 -3.40 -15.26
C PHE A 277 -17.13 -4.59 -15.37
N VAL A 278 -17.27 -5.58 -14.47
CA VAL A 278 -16.48 -6.82 -14.53
C VAL A 278 -16.72 -7.54 -15.86
N ARG A 279 -17.98 -7.75 -16.24
CA ARG A 279 -18.33 -8.39 -17.52
C ARG A 279 -17.76 -7.65 -18.72
N PHE A 280 -17.75 -6.32 -18.69
CA PHE A 280 -17.18 -5.48 -19.75
C PHE A 280 -15.68 -5.75 -19.96
N PHE A 281 -14.89 -5.91 -18.89
CA PHE A 281 -13.49 -6.34 -19.00
C PHE A 281 -13.35 -7.77 -19.51
N LEU A 282 -14.18 -8.69 -19.01
CA LEU A 282 -14.18 -10.09 -19.47
C LEU A 282 -14.55 -10.23 -20.95
N ASN A 283 -15.35 -9.31 -21.48
CA ASN A 283 -15.74 -9.25 -22.88
C ASN A 283 -14.85 -8.33 -23.72
N ASP A 284 -13.62 -8.08 -23.28
CA ASP A 284 -12.61 -7.30 -24.00
C ASP A 284 -13.12 -5.90 -24.40
N TRP A 285 -13.85 -5.23 -23.50
CA TRP A 285 -14.50 -3.94 -23.72
C TRP A 285 -15.58 -3.92 -24.81
N ARG A 286 -16.25 -5.05 -25.05
CA ARG A 286 -17.46 -5.11 -25.87
C ARG A 286 -18.70 -4.82 -25.03
N THR A 287 -19.57 -3.99 -25.58
CA THR A 287 -20.97 -3.82 -25.18
C THR A 287 -21.86 -4.57 -26.19
N ASP A 288 -23.17 -4.56 -25.98
CA ASP A 288 -24.12 -5.26 -26.87
C ASP A 288 -24.09 -4.70 -28.31
N SER A 289 -23.70 -3.44 -28.50
CA SER A 289 -23.70 -2.77 -29.80
C SER A 289 -22.34 -2.80 -30.51
N SER A 290 -21.24 -2.66 -29.78
CA SER A 290 -19.91 -2.53 -30.37
C SER A 290 -18.79 -2.64 -29.32
N ARG A 291 -17.53 -2.60 -29.77
CA ARG A 291 -16.39 -2.44 -28.86
C ARG A 291 -16.21 -0.96 -28.52
N TRP A 292 -16.10 -0.64 -27.23
CA TRP A 292 -16.01 0.75 -26.74
C TRP A 292 -14.75 1.48 -27.23
N LEU A 293 -13.59 0.82 -27.16
CA LEU A 293 -12.32 1.24 -27.75
C LEU A 293 -11.59 0.04 -28.38
N PRO A 294 -10.67 0.23 -29.34
CA PRO A 294 -9.87 -0.86 -29.89
C PRO A 294 -9.16 -1.68 -28.80
N LEU A 295 -9.02 -2.99 -29.01
CA LEU A 295 -8.44 -3.93 -28.04
C LEU A 295 -7.04 -3.51 -27.57
N SER A 296 -6.26 -2.86 -28.43
CA SER A 296 -4.92 -2.35 -28.12
C SER A 296 -4.91 -1.34 -26.95
N TYR A 297 -6.01 -0.65 -26.66
CA TYR A 297 -6.11 0.24 -25.49
C TYR A 297 -6.31 -0.53 -24.19
N LEU A 298 -7.07 -1.63 -24.21
CA LEU A 298 -7.19 -2.53 -23.07
C LEU A 298 -5.86 -3.23 -22.79
N GLU A 299 -5.17 -3.69 -23.83
CA GLU A 299 -3.83 -4.27 -23.70
C GLU A 299 -2.83 -3.26 -23.11
N GLN A 300 -2.92 -1.98 -23.50
CA GLN A 300 -2.14 -0.92 -22.88
C GLN A 300 -2.51 -0.72 -21.40
N MET A 301 -3.79 -0.68 -21.05
CA MET A 301 -4.23 -0.55 -19.65
C MET A 301 -3.72 -1.70 -18.77
N GLU A 302 -3.63 -2.91 -19.32
CA GLU A 302 -3.16 -4.13 -18.63
C GLU A 302 -1.63 -4.31 -18.65
N THR A 303 -0.89 -3.40 -19.29
CA THR A 303 0.56 -3.48 -19.44
C THR A 303 1.24 -2.40 -18.61
N VAL A 304 2.36 -2.76 -17.97
CA VAL A 304 3.28 -1.81 -17.37
C VAL A 304 4.30 -1.40 -18.43
N HIS A 305 4.44 -0.11 -18.69
CA HIS A 305 5.20 0.46 -19.81
C HIS A 305 6.51 1.09 -19.35
N SER A 306 6.48 1.92 -18.29
CA SER A 306 7.57 2.87 -18.08
C SER A 306 8.73 2.31 -17.26
N THR A 307 8.43 1.52 -16.22
CA THR A 307 9.41 1.13 -15.18
C THR A 307 10.64 0.42 -15.73
N LEU A 308 11.78 0.56 -15.03
CA LEU A 308 12.98 -0.22 -15.36
C LEU A 308 12.70 -1.72 -15.32
N ALA A 309 11.86 -2.18 -14.38
CA ALA A 309 11.45 -3.57 -14.29
C ALA A 309 10.66 -4.04 -15.53
N ALA A 310 9.69 -3.24 -16.00
CA ALA A 310 8.95 -3.52 -17.21
C ALA A 310 9.85 -3.59 -18.45
N LYS A 311 10.80 -2.65 -18.57
CA LYS A 311 11.84 -2.67 -19.63
C LYS A 311 12.75 -3.90 -19.57
N ASN A 312 12.90 -4.52 -18.39
CA ASN A 312 13.62 -5.79 -18.21
C ASN A 312 12.69 -7.02 -18.30
N GLY A 313 11.48 -6.85 -18.82
CA GLY A 313 10.54 -7.93 -19.14
C GLY A 313 9.59 -8.32 -18.01
N LEU A 314 9.60 -7.63 -16.87
CA LEU A 314 8.67 -7.90 -15.78
C LEU A 314 7.26 -7.42 -16.17
N LYS A 315 6.30 -8.35 -16.21
CA LYS A 315 4.89 -8.04 -16.53
C LYS A 315 4.04 -7.71 -15.29
N LEU A 316 4.60 -7.90 -14.09
CA LEU A 316 3.98 -7.52 -12.82
C LEU A 316 4.22 -6.03 -12.57
N GLY A 317 3.16 -5.33 -12.16
CA GLY A 317 3.24 -3.99 -11.62
C GLY A 317 1.98 -3.17 -11.87
N TYR A 318 2.10 -1.86 -11.71
CA TYR A 318 1.01 -0.90 -11.88
C TYR A 318 0.88 -0.42 -13.33
N GLY A 319 -0.13 -0.92 -14.05
CA GLY A 319 -0.51 -0.44 -15.39
C GLY A 319 -1.31 0.86 -15.30
N PHE A 320 -2.36 1.03 -16.10
CA PHE A 320 -3.20 2.24 -16.00
C PHE A 320 -4.32 2.03 -14.97
N ALA A 321 -3.98 2.21 -13.69
CA ALA A 321 -4.82 1.77 -12.55
C ALA A 321 -5.31 0.33 -12.68
N ASN A 322 -4.46 -0.54 -13.20
CA ASN A 322 -4.78 -1.94 -13.40
C ASN A 322 -3.52 -2.76 -13.11
N GLU A 323 -3.56 -3.53 -12.03
CA GLU A 323 -2.43 -4.28 -11.51
C GLU A 323 -2.69 -5.77 -11.59
N LYS A 324 -1.63 -6.58 -11.61
CA LYS A 324 -1.74 -8.03 -11.41
C LYS A 324 -1.81 -8.35 -9.92
N PHE A 325 -2.73 -9.24 -9.55
CA PHE A 325 -2.93 -9.78 -8.21
C PHE A 325 -2.66 -11.30 -8.23
N PRO A 326 -1.48 -11.74 -7.76
CA PRO A 326 -1.07 -13.15 -7.78
C PRO A 326 -1.48 -13.88 -6.49
N ASN A 327 -2.73 -13.74 -6.08
CA ASN A 327 -3.25 -14.23 -4.80
C ASN A 327 -4.01 -15.56 -4.89
N ASN A 328 -4.12 -16.13 -6.10
CA ASN A 328 -4.72 -17.44 -6.34
C ASN A 328 -3.67 -18.41 -6.93
N SER A 329 -3.76 -19.68 -6.56
CA SER A 329 -2.80 -20.72 -6.95
C SER A 329 -2.99 -21.28 -8.36
N LYS A 330 -4.06 -20.88 -9.07
CA LYS A 330 -4.42 -21.37 -10.39
C LYS A 330 -4.35 -20.30 -11.47
N VAL A 331 -4.74 -19.07 -11.15
CA VAL A 331 -4.81 -17.95 -12.09
C VAL A 331 -4.26 -16.68 -11.46
N THR A 332 -3.70 -15.79 -12.27
CA THR A 332 -3.40 -14.42 -11.83
C THR A 332 -4.57 -13.52 -12.21
N PHE A 333 -5.13 -12.81 -11.24
CA PHE A 333 -6.16 -11.81 -11.47
C PHE A 333 -5.54 -10.46 -11.82
N ARG A 334 -6.38 -9.56 -12.37
CA ARG A 334 -6.03 -8.17 -12.64
C ARG A 334 -7.13 -7.23 -12.18
N GLY A 335 -6.78 -6.01 -11.80
CA GLY A 335 -7.75 -4.99 -11.45
C GLY A 335 -7.19 -3.97 -10.47
N HIS A 336 -7.97 -3.58 -9.47
CA HIS A 336 -7.55 -2.52 -8.55
C HIS A 336 -8.21 -2.64 -7.17
N PHE A 337 -7.47 -2.28 -6.13
CA PHE A 337 -7.95 -2.16 -4.76
C PHE A 337 -8.23 -0.68 -4.42
N GLY A 338 -9.27 -0.39 -3.65
CA GLY A 338 -9.55 0.94 -3.15
C GLY A 338 -9.95 0.91 -1.70
N GLY A 339 -9.19 1.59 -0.83
CA GLY A 339 -9.47 1.61 0.60
C GLY A 339 -9.32 2.98 1.22
N ASP A 340 -10.27 3.30 2.10
CA ASP A 340 -10.15 4.35 3.11
C ASP A 340 -11.03 3.95 4.32
N ASN A 341 -10.99 4.73 5.39
CA ASN A 341 -11.92 4.52 6.50
C ASN A 341 -13.37 4.56 6.01
N GLY A 342 -14.17 3.59 6.47
CA GLY A 342 -15.58 3.47 6.12
C GLY A 342 -15.86 2.68 4.85
N PHE A 343 -14.91 2.54 3.91
CA PHE A 343 -15.13 1.74 2.70
C PHE A 343 -13.85 1.07 2.19
N ASN A 344 -13.91 -0.23 1.92
CA ASN A 344 -12.89 -0.92 1.14
C ASN A 344 -13.54 -1.62 -0.04
N SER A 345 -12.90 -1.55 -1.18
CA SER A 345 -13.38 -2.04 -2.47
C SER A 345 -12.27 -2.79 -3.19
N LEU A 346 -12.65 -3.79 -3.98
CA LEU A 346 -11.74 -4.59 -4.78
C LEU A 346 -12.48 -5.06 -6.02
N VAL A 347 -11.89 -4.83 -7.18
CA VAL A 347 -12.38 -5.36 -8.47
C VAL A 347 -11.26 -6.15 -9.08
N LEU A 348 -11.50 -7.44 -9.34
CA LEU A 348 -10.52 -8.34 -9.95
C LEU A 348 -11.17 -9.17 -11.06
N TYR A 349 -10.43 -9.40 -12.13
CA TYR A 349 -10.87 -10.18 -13.28
C TYR A 349 -9.72 -10.95 -13.94
N ASN A 350 -10.06 -12.00 -14.67
CA ASN A 350 -9.17 -12.76 -15.53
C ASN A 350 -9.91 -13.06 -16.85
N ARG A 351 -9.42 -12.46 -17.94
CA ARG A 351 -10.04 -12.54 -19.27
C ARG A 351 -9.88 -13.89 -19.95
N GLU A 352 -8.78 -14.59 -19.66
CA GLU A 352 -8.46 -15.90 -20.24
C GLU A 352 -9.49 -16.95 -19.82
N HIS A 353 -9.83 -16.95 -18.52
CA HIS A 353 -10.81 -17.87 -17.95
C HIS A 353 -12.21 -17.27 -17.74
N LYS A 354 -12.46 -16.07 -18.27
CA LYS A 354 -13.76 -15.35 -18.21
C LYS A 354 -14.36 -15.31 -16.80
N LEU A 355 -13.54 -14.97 -15.81
CA LEU A 355 -13.93 -14.97 -14.39
C LEU A 355 -13.53 -13.65 -13.72
N GLY A 356 -14.36 -13.15 -12.81
CA GLY A 356 -14.08 -11.91 -12.10
C GLY A 356 -15.13 -11.58 -11.05
N TYR A 357 -14.84 -10.58 -10.23
CA TYR A 357 -15.72 -10.13 -9.17
C TYR A 357 -15.41 -8.68 -8.78
N ALA A 358 -16.38 -8.06 -8.12
CA ALA A 358 -16.25 -6.78 -7.48
C ALA A 358 -16.92 -6.84 -6.10
N ILE A 359 -16.18 -6.49 -5.06
CA ILE A 359 -16.69 -6.44 -3.69
C ILE A 359 -16.41 -5.08 -3.08
N CYS A 360 -17.33 -4.59 -2.25
CA CYS A 360 -17.10 -3.40 -1.45
C CYS A 360 -17.73 -3.58 -0.07
N ASN A 361 -16.95 -3.42 0.99
CA ASN A 361 -17.46 -3.39 2.35
C ASN A 361 -17.54 -1.96 2.87
N ASN A 362 -18.45 -1.70 3.81
CA ASN A 362 -18.61 -0.40 4.48
C ASN A 362 -17.89 -0.36 5.84
N GLY A 363 -16.72 -0.98 5.92
CA GLY A 363 -15.86 -1.02 7.11
C GLY A 363 -14.39 -0.85 6.74
N TYR A 364 -13.49 -1.38 7.59
CA TYR A 364 -12.03 -1.22 7.41
C TYR A 364 -11.25 -2.52 7.16
N LYS A 365 -11.79 -3.70 7.55
CA LYS A 365 -11.02 -4.96 7.61
C LYS A 365 -11.59 -6.07 6.70
N GLY A 366 -10.86 -7.18 6.64
CA GLY A 366 -11.31 -8.46 6.07
C GLY A 366 -11.33 -8.58 4.54
N MET A 367 -10.94 -7.56 3.78
CA MET A 367 -11.05 -7.57 2.31
C MET A 367 -10.33 -8.78 1.66
N TRP A 368 -9.09 -9.07 2.08
CA TRP A 368 -8.32 -10.18 1.49
C TRP A 368 -8.89 -11.56 1.79
N ARG A 369 -9.45 -11.77 2.99
CA ARG A 369 -10.10 -13.04 3.36
C ARG A 369 -11.37 -13.26 2.53
N LEU A 370 -12.17 -12.22 2.34
CA LEU A 370 -13.35 -12.27 1.46
C LEU A 370 -12.96 -12.56 0.00
N SER A 371 -11.92 -11.89 -0.48
CA SER A 371 -11.35 -12.06 -1.83
C SER A 371 -10.94 -13.51 -2.09
N GLN A 372 -10.14 -14.09 -1.19
CA GLN A 372 -9.65 -15.47 -1.32
C GLN A 372 -10.79 -16.48 -1.44
N LEU A 373 -11.84 -16.35 -0.62
CA LEU A 373 -13.00 -17.24 -0.70
C LEU A 373 -13.71 -17.17 -2.06
N ILE A 374 -13.84 -15.97 -2.63
CA ILE A 374 -14.46 -15.77 -3.95
C ILE A 374 -13.56 -16.33 -5.06
N GLU A 375 -12.25 -16.10 -4.98
CA GLU A 375 -11.29 -16.62 -5.96
C GLU A 375 -11.20 -18.14 -5.94
N GLU A 376 -11.19 -18.76 -4.76
CA GLU A 376 -11.28 -20.22 -4.60
C GLU A 376 -12.55 -20.75 -5.25
N TYR A 377 -13.71 -20.14 -4.96
CA TYR A 377 -14.99 -20.50 -5.59
C TYR A 377 -14.96 -20.39 -7.11
N LEU A 378 -14.43 -19.28 -7.65
CA LEU A 378 -14.35 -19.05 -9.10
C LEU A 378 -13.47 -20.07 -9.81
N THR A 379 -12.42 -20.54 -9.12
CA THR A 379 -11.36 -21.38 -9.70
C THR A 379 -11.46 -22.87 -9.32
N LEU A 380 -12.54 -23.30 -8.65
CA LEU A 380 -12.74 -24.70 -8.23
C LEU A 380 -12.49 -25.70 -9.38
N ASP A 381 -13.09 -25.43 -10.54
CA ASP A 381 -13.08 -26.34 -11.70
C ASP A 381 -11.85 -26.18 -12.60
N LEU A 382 -10.96 -25.23 -12.30
CA LEU A 382 -9.75 -25.03 -13.09
C LEU A 382 -8.66 -26.02 -12.69
N PRO A 383 -7.88 -26.56 -13.65
CA PRO A 383 -6.72 -27.37 -13.33
C PRO A 383 -5.63 -26.53 -12.67
N LEU A 384 -4.70 -27.19 -11.97
CA LEU A 384 -3.47 -26.53 -11.57
C LEU A 384 -2.64 -26.18 -12.83
N PRO A 385 -2.02 -24.99 -12.86
CA PRO A 385 -1.23 -24.56 -13.99
C PRO A 385 0.04 -25.41 -14.12
N LYS A 386 0.56 -25.51 -15.34
CA LYS A 386 1.83 -26.21 -15.59
C LYS A 386 2.98 -25.45 -14.91
N VAL A 387 3.83 -26.17 -14.19
CA VAL A 387 4.98 -25.58 -13.52
C VAL A 387 6.14 -25.50 -14.49
N ASP A 388 6.47 -24.28 -14.92
CA ASP A 388 7.68 -24.04 -15.71
C ASP A 388 8.93 -24.41 -14.90
N GLN A 389 9.86 -25.11 -15.56
CA GLN A 389 11.13 -25.51 -14.96
C GLN A 389 12.10 -24.33 -14.89
N PRO A 390 12.78 -24.12 -13.75
CA PRO A 390 13.83 -23.12 -13.63
C PRO A 390 15.00 -23.39 -14.59
N ILE A 391 15.65 -22.33 -15.04
CA ILE A 391 16.89 -22.38 -15.81
C ILE A 391 18.08 -22.12 -14.87
N SER A 392 19.24 -22.72 -15.15
CA SER A 392 20.46 -22.50 -14.37
C SER A 392 20.84 -21.01 -14.28
N LEU A 393 21.37 -20.60 -13.11
CA LEU A 393 21.83 -19.22 -12.89
C LEU A 393 23.10 -18.90 -13.68
N GLY A 394 23.98 -19.88 -13.87
CA GLY A 394 25.33 -19.65 -14.38
C GLY A 394 26.09 -18.59 -13.59
N ARG A 395 27.06 -17.92 -14.24
CA ARG A 395 27.80 -16.76 -13.67
C ARG A 395 27.09 -15.42 -13.84
N SER A 396 26.04 -15.34 -14.65
CA SER A 396 25.34 -14.06 -14.92
C SER A 396 24.70 -13.44 -13.68
N ALA A 397 24.37 -14.25 -12.67
CA ALA A 397 23.78 -13.77 -11.43
C ALA A 397 24.80 -13.12 -10.47
N ASP A 398 26.10 -13.36 -10.66
CA ASP A 398 27.14 -12.96 -9.69
C ASP A 398 27.22 -11.42 -9.55
N ALA A 399 26.94 -10.68 -10.64
CA ALA A 399 26.85 -9.22 -10.64
C ALA A 399 25.73 -8.67 -9.72
N TYR A 400 24.73 -9.47 -9.41
CA TYR A 400 23.54 -9.10 -8.65
C TYR A 400 23.60 -9.53 -7.18
N LEU A 401 24.65 -10.23 -6.75
CA LEU A 401 24.84 -10.60 -5.35
C LEU A 401 25.24 -9.38 -4.51
N GLY A 402 24.87 -9.37 -3.23
CA GLY A 402 25.22 -8.31 -2.28
C GLY A 402 24.01 -7.62 -1.67
N TYR A 403 24.21 -6.40 -1.18
CA TYR A 403 23.22 -5.67 -0.38
C TYR A 403 22.39 -4.75 -1.24
N TYR A 404 21.11 -4.60 -0.89
CA TYR A 404 20.15 -3.76 -1.58
C TYR A 404 19.38 -2.88 -0.60
N GLN A 405 19.08 -1.65 -1.02
CA GLN A 405 18.31 -0.66 -0.25
C GLN A 405 17.05 -0.24 -1.01
N PHE A 406 15.95 -0.06 -0.27
CA PHE A 406 14.67 0.41 -0.78
C PHE A 406 14.71 1.91 -1.15
N LEU A 407 14.18 2.29 -2.33
CA LEU A 407 14.34 3.64 -2.86
C LEU A 407 13.08 4.35 -3.38
N ASN A 408 11.91 3.72 -3.42
CA ASN A 408 10.69 4.31 -4.00
C ASN A 408 9.54 4.45 -2.99
N THR A 409 9.83 4.88 -1.76
CA THR A 409 8.77 5.14 -0.76
C THR A 409 7.72 6.11 -1.30
N GLN A 410 6.45 5.95 -0.93
CA GLN A 410 5.37 6.85 -1.37
C GLN A 410 5.49 8.28 -0.80
N ARG A 411 6.13 8.43 0.37
CA ARG A 411 6.26 9.71 1.08
C ARG A 411 7.72 9.95 1.45
N SER A 412 8.35 10.94 0.82
CA SER A 412 9.78 11.22 0.98
C SER A 412 10.26 11.40 2.42
N LYS A 413 9.43 11.96 3.32
CA LYS A 413 9.76 12.13 4.74
C LYS A 413 10.14 10.82 5.44
N TRP A 414 9.60 9.68 5.00
CA TRP A 414 9.89 8.36 5.58
C TRP A 414 11.06 7.64 4.91
N ASN A 415 11.66 8.21 3.86
CA ASN A 415 12.77 7.59 3.11
C ASN A 415 13.91 7.12 4.01
N PHE A 416 14.31 7.94 4.97
CA PHE A 416 15.47 7.64 5.81
C PHE A 416 15.24 6.37 6.65
N LEU A 417 14.03 6.20 7.22
CA LEU A 417 13.70 5.05 8.05
C LEU A 417 13.57 3.80 7.18
N GLN A 418 12.86 3.92 6.05
CA GLN A 418 12.64 2.80 5.14
C GLN A 418 13.94 2.28 4.53
N LYS A 419 14.93 3.14 4.26
CA LYS A 419 16.27 2.71 3.84
C LYS A 419 17.01 1.87 4.87
N ILE A 420 16.77 2.13 6.17
CA ILE A 420 17.38 1.39 7.28
C ILE A 420 16.68 0.05 7.50
N THR A 421 15.34 0.04 7.48
CA THR A 421 14.55 -1.13 7.90
C THR A 421 14.21 -2.08 6.76
N ASN A 422 14.15 -1.60 5.52
CA ASN A 422 13.73 -2.40 4.37
C ASN A 422 14.91 -2.65 3.43
N GLY A 423 16.05 -3.08 3.96
CA GLY A 423 17.15 -3.60 3.15
C GLY A 423 17.13 -5.13 3.11
N PHE A 424 17.85 -5.69 2.14
CA PHE A 424 18.12 -7.13 2.09
C PHE A 424 19.50 -7.44 1.53
N LYS A 425 19.94 -8.68 1.69
CA LYS A 425 21.14 -9.26 1.06
C LYS A 425 20.71 -10.37 0.11
N VAL A 426 21.29 -10.39 -1.09
CA VAL A 426 21.12 -11.47 -2.07
C VAL A 426 22.34 -12.38 -2.03
N GLU A 427 22.09 -13.67 -1.84
CA GLU A 427 23.09 -14.72 -1.90
C GLU A 427 22.73 -15.77 -2.94
N LYS A 428 23.75 -16.50 -3.41
CA LYS A 428 23.60 -17.60 -4.35
C LYS A 428 23.69 -18.92 -3.59
N SER A 429 22.72 -19.81 -3.80
CA SER A 429 22.73 -21.18 -3.29
C SER A 429 22.42 -22.14 -4.43
N ALA A 430 23.47 -22.82 -4.92
CA ALA A 430 23.43 -23.61 -6.15
C ALA A 430 22.85 -22.79 -7.33
N ASP A 431 21.76 -23.26 -7.95
CA ASP A 431 21.04 -22.59 -9.05
C ASP A 431 19.87 -21.71 -8.58
N LYS A 432 19.94 -21.19 -7.35
CA LYS A 432 18.90 -20.33 -6.76
C LYS A 432 19.49 -19.08 -6.12
N LEU A 433 18.70 -18.02 -6.07
CA LEU A 433 19.01 -16.84 -5.28
C LEU A 433 18.20 -16.87 -3.98
N ILE A 434 18.82 -16.49 -2.88
CA ILE A 434 18.17 -16.32 -1.58
C ILE A 434 18.21 -14.83 -1.24
N VAL A 435 17.05 -14.25 -0.97
CA VAL A 435 16.88 -12.87 -0.53
C VAL A 435 16.71 -12.87 0.99
N HIS A 436 17.76 -12.46 1.69
CA HIS A 436 17.79 -12.36 3.15
C HIS A 436 17.38 -10.97 3.60
N TRP A 437 16.17 -10.85 4.12
CA TRP A 437 15.64 -9.57 4.60
C TRP A 437 16.28 -9.19 5.93
N MET A 438 16.63 -7.90 6.08
CA MET A 438 17.30 -7.44 7.31
C MET A 438 16.37 -7.42 8.52
N PHE A 439 15.06 -7.20 8.30
CA PHE A 439 14.07 -7.06 9.37
C PHE A 439 12.70 -7.62 8.95
N GLY A 440 12.05 -8.36 9.86
CA GLY A 440 10.60 -8.60 9.87
C GLY A 440 9.98 -9.39 8.71
N ARG A 441 10.75 -9.86 7.72
CA ARG A 441 10.29 -10.66 6.59
C ARG A 441 11.03 -11.98 6.52
N GLN A 442 10.34 -13.03 6.05
CA GLN A 442 10.95 -14.33 5.78
C GLN A 442 11.76 -14.26 4.48
N ASP A 443 12.84 -15.03 4.42
CA ASP A 443 13.68 -15.12 3.23
C ASP A 443 12.91 -15.64 2.01
N ASP A 444 13.11 -14.99 0.86
CA ASP A 444 12.56 -15.44 -0.42
C ASP A 444 13.59 -16.29 -1.17
N THR A 445 13.16 -17.47 -1.63
CA THR A 445 13.96 -18.30 -2.55
C THR A 445 13.49 -18.08 -3.99
N LEU A 446 14.36 -17.53 -4.82
CA LEU A 446 14.08 -17.12 -6.19
C LEU A 446 14.72 -18.07 -7.20
N TYR A 447 13.88 -18.56 -8.10
CA TYR A 447 14.24 -19.46 -9.20
C TYR A 447 14.22 -18.68 -10.51
N ARG A 448 15.32 -18.77 -11.27
CA ARG A 448 15.43 -18.07 -12.55
C ARG A 448 14.56 -18.73 -13.60
N MET A 449 13.78 -17.93 -14.33
CA MET A 449 12.87 -18.41 -15.37
C MET A 449 13.35 -18.08 -16.77
N LYS A 450 13.72 -16.81 -17.01
CA LYS A 450 14.24 -16.34 -18.29
C LYS A 450 15.01 -15.05 -18.05
N ASN A 451 16.10 -14.81 -18.77
CA ASN A 451 16.92 -13.60 -18.59
C ASN A 451 17.25 -13.39 -17.11
N MET A 452 16.87 -12.27 -16.50
CA MET A 452 16.98 -12.03 -15.06
C MET A 452 15.60 -11.89 -14.41
N LEU A 453 14.62 -12.63 -14.93
CA LEU A 453 13.29 -12.81 -14.34
C LEU A 453 13.28 -14.04 -13.45
N PHE A 454 12.66 -13.89 -12.28
CA PHE A 454 12.62 -14.89 -11.23
C PHE A 454 11.21 -15.08 -10.70
N LYS A 455 10.96 -16.26 -10.15
CA LYS A 455 9.73 -16.62 -9.44
C LYS A 455 10.07 -17.37 -8.16
N ARG A 456 9.20 -17.31 -7.15
CA ARG A 456 9.21 -18.24 -6.02
C ARG A 456 8.56 -19.55 -6.43
N LYS A 457 8.69 -20.58 -5.58
CA LYS A 457 8.22 -21.95 -5.86
C LYS A 457 6.72 -22.02 -6.26
N HIS A 458 5.90 -21.17 -5.68
CA HIS A 458 4.43 -21.19 -5.84
C HIS A 458 3.90 -20.05 -6.70
N ASP A 459 4.77 -19.20 -7.24
CA ASP A 459 4.38 -18.10 -8.12
C ASP A 459 4.02 -18.65 -9.51
N LEU A 460 2.96 -18.10 -10.11
CA LEU A 460 2.49 -18.51 -11.44
C LEU A 460 3.33 -17.93 -12.56
N ASP A 461 3.58 -16.62 -12.50
CA ASP A 461 4.47 -15.92 -13.43
C ASP A 461 5.78 -15.52 -12.74
N PRO A 462 6.81 -15.12 -13.51
CA PRO A 462 7.95 -14.40 -12.95
C PRO A 462 7.50 -13.04 -12.39
N TYR A 463 7.51 -12.92 -11.07
CA TYR A 463 7.11 -11.72 -10.32
C TYR A 463 8.29 -10.86 -9.87
N TYR A 464 9.51 -11.31 -10.13
CA TYR A 464 10.73 -10.64 -9.69
C TYR A 464 11.68 -10.42 -10.87
N VAL A 465 12.39 -9.31 -10.86
CA VAL A 465 13.40 -9.01 -11.87
C VAL A 465 14.63 -8.37 -11.23
N PHE A 466 15.79 -8.76 -11.75
CA PHE A 466 17.03 -8.05 -11.55
C PHE A 466 17.44 -7.38 -12.86
N GLY A 467 17.90 -6.14 -12.79
CA GLY A 467 18.33 -5.37 -13.96
C GLY A 467 19.41 -4.38 -13.60
N LYS A 468 19.80 -3.54 -14.55
CA LYS A 468 20.69 -2.40 -14.31
C LYS A 468 19.96 -1.11 -14.67
N ASP A 469 20.17 -0.07 -13.89
CA ASP A 469 19.69 1.27 -14.24
C ASP A 469 20.58 1.93 -15.31
N ASP A 470 20.29 3.17 -15.66
CA ASP A 470 21.02 3.95 -16.66
C ASP A 470 22.51 4.14 -16.31
N GLU A 471 22.88 4.02 -15.04
CA GLU A 471 24.27 4.14 -14.55
C GLU A 471 24.98 2.78 -14.46
N GLY A 472 24.29 1.70 -14.85
CA GLY A 472 24.80 0.34 -14.76
C GLY A 472 24.70 -0.28 -13.36
N THR A 473 24.07 0.40 -12.41
CA THR A 473 23.91 -0.07 -11.03
C THR A 473 22.82 -1.15 -10.98
N PRO A 474 23.10 -2.33 -10.41
CA PRO A 474 22.09 -3.37 -10.29
C PRO A 474 20.90 -2.95 -9.44
N PHE A 475 19.70 -3.31 -9.88
CA PHE A 475 18.45 -3.13 -9.14
C PHE A 475 17.69 -4.45 -9.04
N PHE A 476 16.75 -4.47 -8.11
CA PHE A 476 15.76 -5.51 -7.91
C PHE A 476 14.37 -4.89 -7.78
N GLN A 477 13.37 -5.48 -8.43
CA GLN A 477 11.98 -5.15 -8.23
C GLN A 477 11.14 -6.43 -8.21
N GLY A 478 10.16 -6.47 -7.32
CA GLY A 478 9.30 -7.63 -7.11
C GLY A 478 7.85 -7.25 -6.88
N GLU A 479 7.18 -8.06 -6.05
CA GLU A 479 5.82 -7.80 -5.59
C GLU A 479 5.70 -6.42 -4.93
N ARG A 480 4.47 -5.86 -4.97
CA ARG A 480 4.14 -4.53 -4.43
C ARG A 480 4.84 -3.35 -5.10
N ASN A 481 5.45 -3.55 -6.27
CA ASN A 481 6.22 -2.53 -7.00
C ASN A 481 7.39 -1.95 -6.18
N GLU A 482 7.87 -2.65 -5.15
CA GLU A 482 8.98 -2.17 -4.33
C GLU A 482 10.30 -2.21 -5.13
N TYR A 483 10.98 -1.07 -5.23
CA TYR A 483 12.22 -0.92 -5.99
C TYR A 483 13.42 -0.80 -5.07
N TYR A 484 14.43 -1.62 -5.34
CA TYR A 484 15.65 -1.71 -4.58
C TYR A 484 16.87 -1.54 -5.46
N GLN A 485 17.89 -0.85 -4.98
CA GLN A 485 19.16 -0.67 -5.70
C GLN A 485 20.30 -1.27 -4.88
N LYS A 486 21.24 -1.90 -5.59
CA LYS A 486 22.43 -2.49 -4.99
C LYS A 486 23.29 -1.40 -4.35
N THR A 487 23.79 -1.68 -3.16
CA THR A 487 24.62 -0.78 -2.36
C THR A 487 25.80 -1.52 -1.73
N ALA A 488 26.79 -0.77 -1.25
CA ALA A 488 27.91 -1.32 -0.51
C ALA A 488 27.46 -1.80 0.89
N TYR A 489 28.19 -2.76 1.47
CA TYR A 489 27.90 -3.24 2.82
C TYR A 489 28.12 -2.18 3.90
N PHE A 490 29.12 -1.30 3.73
CA PHE A 490 29.50 -0.34 4.76
C PHE A 490 28.38 0.64 5.14
N PRO A 491 27.66 1.31 4.20
CA PRO A 491 26.49 2.12 4.53
C PRO A 491 25.40 1.37 5.30
N VAL A 492 25.14 0.12 4.93
CA VAL A 492 24.16 -0.75 5.61
C VAL A 492 24.61 -1.03 7.04
N LEU A 493 25.86 -1.41 7.25
CA LEU A 493 26.43 -1.65 8.57
C LEU A 493 26.37 -0.38 9.43
N MET A 494 26.72 0.78 8.88
CA MET A 494 26.66 2.05 9.61
C MET A 494 25.23 2.39 10.05
N GLN A 495 24.22 2.12 9.22
CA GLN A 495 22.81 2.27 9.59
C GLN A 495 22.41 1.35 10.74
N GLN A 496 22.84 0.08 10.71
CA GLN A 496 22.56 -0.89 11.77
C GLN A 496 23.26 -0.54 13.08
N VAL A 497 24.54 -0.14 13.00
CA VAL A 497 25.31 0.33 14.15
C VAL A 497 24.67 1.58 14.74
N PHE A 498 24.28 2.55 13.90
CA PHE A 498 23.63 3.77 14.35
C PHE A 498 22.30 3.50 15.07
N LEU A 499 21.48 2.59 14.52
CA LEU A 499 20.23 2.16 15.15
C LEU A 499 20.51 1.48 16.50
N GLY A 500 21.45 0.53 16.54
CA GLY A 500 21.83 -0.18 17.76
C GLY A 500 22.39 0.74 18.85
N LEU A 501 23.26 1.69 18.48
CA LEU A 501 23.81 2.69 19.39
C LEU A 501 22.70 3.60 19.93
N THR A 502 21.76 4.03 19.08
CA THR A 502 20.62 4.85 19.50
C THR A 502 19.74 4.09 20.49
N THR A 503 19.41 2.83 20.21
CA THR A 503 18.66 1.97 21.14
C THR A 503 19.39 1.81 22.47
N LEU A 504 20.70 1.55 22.44
CA LEU A 504 21.52 1.44 23.64
C LEU A 504 21.52 2.75 24.45
N ALA A 505 21.63 3.90 23.78
CA ALA A 505 21.58 5.21 24.43
C ALA A 505 20.22 5.50 25.08
N VAL A 506 19.11 5.10 24.46
CA VAL A 506 17.78 5.19 25.07
C VAL A 506 17.71 4.36 26.35
N LEU A 507 18.12 3.08 26.28
CA LEU A 507 18.12 2.17 27.43
C LEU A 507 19.03 2.67 28.56
N LEU A 508 20.21 3.17 28.20
CA LEU A 508 21.16 3.76 29.14
C LEU A 508 20.58 5.01 29.82
N SER A 509 19.85 5.85 29.08
CA SER A 509 19.17 7.02 29.66
C SER A 509 18.15 6.62 30.72
N ILE A 510 17.34 5.59 30.44
CA ILE A 510 16.36 5.04 31.38
C ILE A 510 17.07 4.47 32.62
N LEU A 511 18.12 3.67 32.43
CA LEU A 511 18.91 3.10 33.52
C LEU A 511 19.53 4.19 34.40
N LEU A 512 20.14 5.22 33.79
CA LEU A 512 20.73 6.34 34.52
C LEU A 512 19.68 7.13 35.30
N ALA A 513 18.51 7.34 34.71
CA ALA A 513 17.41 8.00 35.40
C ALA A 513 16.97 7.21 36.63
N VAL A 514 16.81 5.89 36.52
CA VAL A 514 16.48 5.00 37.64
C VAL A 514 17.55 5.08 38.73
N ILE A 515 18.85 4.95 38.38
CA ILE A 515 19.95 4.93 39.35
C ILE A 515 20.18 6.29 40.01
N THR A 516 19.95 7.40 39.30
CA THR A 516 20.29 8.73 39.80
C THR A 516 19.11 9.50 40.36
N LEU A 517 17.93 9.43 39.73
CA LEU A 517 16.77 10.24 40.09
C LEU A 517 15.91 9.57 41.16
N ILE A 518 15.73 8.25 41.13
CA ILE A 518 14.92 7.56 42.15
C ILE A 518 15.59 7.70 43.55
N PRO A 519 16.89 7.40 43.73
CA PRO A 519 17.55 7.64 45.01
C PRO A 519 17.68 9.14 45.36
N ALA A 520 17.69 10.04 44.37
CA ALA A 520 17.67 11.49 44.61
C ALA A 520 16.38 11.99 45.27
N SER A 521 15.26 11.30 45.01
CA SER A 521 13.97 11.58 45.63
C SER A 521 13.92 11.12 47.09
N PHE A 522 14.83 10.22 47.50
CA PHE A 522 14.92 9.69 48.87
C PHE A 522 16.18 10.15 49.64
N LYS A 523 17.19 10.72 48.97
CA LYS A 523 18.45 11.22 49.57
C LYS A 523 18.95 12.49 48.84
N ASN A 524 19.70 13.34 49.54
CA ASN A 524 20.43 14.50 48.98
C ASN A 524 21.55 14.06 48.00
N SER A 525 21.18 13.60 46.80
CA SER A 525 22.13 13.26 45.74
C SER A 525 22.72 14.51 45.05
N LYS A 526 23.90 14.36 44.44
CA LYS A 526 24.70 15.47 43.91
C LYS A 526 23.99 16.21 42.75
N PRO A 527 23.79 17.54 42.80
CA PRO A 527 23.08 18.33 41.78
C PRO A 527 23.71 18.34 40.38
N ALA A 528 24.98 17.95 40.27
CA ALA A 528 25.77 18.01 39.04
C ALA A 528 25.28 17.03 37.96
N VAL A 529 24.89 15.81 38.36
CA VAL A 529 24.54 14.71 37.44
C VAL A 529 23.07 14.74 37.02
N ARG A 530 22.19 15.32 37.85
CA ARG A 530 20.73 15.27 37.66
C ARG A 530 20.28 15.83 36.31
N GLY A 531 20.82 16.98 35.90
CA GLY A 531 20.43 17.63 34.64
C GLY A 531 20.73 16.78 33.39
N PRO A 532 22.00 16.40 33.15
CA PRO A 532 22.40 15.56 32.01
C PRO A 532 21.68 14.20 31.93
N VAL A 533 21.13 13.70 33.04
CA VAL A 533 20.35 12.45 33.07
C VAL A 533 18.84 12.68 32.94
N PHE A 534 18.31 13.77 33.49
CA PHE A 534 16.88 14.08 33.50
C PHE A 534 16.36 14.54 32.13
N PHE A 535 17.09 15.42 31.44
CA PHE A 535 16.61 16.00 30.18
C PHE A 535 16.48 14.99 29.04
N PRO A 536 17.32 13.95 28.89
CA PRO A 536 17.05 12.86 27.95
C PRO A 536 15.72 12.16 28.18
N ILE A 537 15.29 11.96 29.43
CA ILE A 537 13.97 11.37 29.75
C ILE A 537 12.85 12.29 29.27
N LEU A 538 12.95 13.60 29.53
CA LEU A 538 11.99 14.57 29.00
C LEU A 538 11.96 14.58 27.48
N ALA A 539 13.12 14.46 26.82
CA ALA A 539 13.20 14.32 25.38
C ALA A 539 12.39 13.10 24.90
N PHE A 540 12.62 11.92 25.49
CA PHE A 540 11.90 10.71 25.11
C PHE A 540 10.39 10.80 25.36
N ILE A 541 9.96 11.35 26.49
CA ILE A 541 8.53 11.56 26.77
C ILE A 541 7.93 12.50 25.71
N SER A 542 8.59 13.61 25.42
CA SER A 542 8.17 14.62 24.45
C SER A 542 8.06 14.05 23.02
N GLY A 543 9.10 13.34 22.57
CA GLY A 543 9.11 12.68 21.26
C GLY A 543 8.13 11.51 21.17
N PHE A 544 7.97 10.73 22.24
CA PHE A 544 7.02 9.63 22.31
C PHE A 544 5.57 10.13 22.24
N LEU A 545 5.24 11.21 22.95
CA LEU A 545 3.93 11.86 22.86
C LEU A 545 3.66 12.35 21.44
N ALA A 546 4.62 13.02 20.79
CA ALA A 546 4.49 13.45 19.39
C ALA A 546 4.24 12.25 18.46
N TYR A 547 5.04 11.18 18.58
CA TYR A 547 4.88 9.95 17.78
C TYR A 547 3.52 9.27 18.02
N ARG A 548 3.12 9.11 19.29
CA ARG A 548 1.84 8.48 19.65
C ARG A 548 0.66 9.28 19.13
N THR A 549 0.67 10.60 19.33
CA THR A 549 -0.36 11.48 18.78
C THR A 549 -0.42 11.31 17.27
N LEU A 550 0.71 11.46 16.56
CA LEU A 550 0.79 11.29 15.10
C LEU A 550 0.23 9.94 14.62
N SER A 551 0.57 8.84 15.32
CA SER A 551 0.10 7.49 14.96
C SER A 551 -1.40 7.28 15.12
N VAL A 552 -1.99 7.81 16.19
CA VAL A 552 -3.43 7.67 16.46
C VAL A 552 -4.25 8.55 15.53
N THR A 553 -3.75 9.75 15.22
CA THR A 553 -4.44 10.71 14.35
C THR A 553 -4.40 10.32 12.87
N ASP A 554 -3.36 9.61 12.40
CA ASP A 554 -3.30 9.05 11.05
C ASP A 554 -4.38 7.97 10.81
N GLU A 555 -4.73 7.19 11.84
CA GLU A 555 -5.73 6.13 11.74
C GLU A 555 -7.18 6.61 11.91
N THR A 556 -7.44 7.62 12.74
CA THR A 556 -8.81 7.89 13.23
C THR A 556 -9.40 9.26 12.89
N ASN A 557 -8.59 10.31 12.65
CA ASN A 557 -9.08 11.68 12.52
C ASN A 557 -8.18 12.53 11.61
N LYS A 558 -8.10 12.17 10.33
CA LYS A 558 -7.26 12.84 9.33
C LYS A 558 -7.64 14.31 9.06
N LEU A 559 -8.81 14.77 9.51
CA LEU A 559 -9.24 16.19 9.50
C LEU A 559 -8.49 17.08 10.51
N LEU A 560 -7.79 16.49 11.49
CA LEU A 560 -7.01 17.22 12.51
C LEU A 560 -5.80 17.96 11.94
N TYR A 561 -5.43 17.69 10.70
CA TYR A 561 -4.27 18.25 10.04
C TYR A 561 -4.62 19.44 9.13
N ASN A 562 -5.86 19.92 9.17
CA ASN A 562 -6.25 21.11 8.42
C ASN A 562 -5.86 22.38 9.16
N ASP A 563 -6.06 22.40 10.48
CA ASP A 563 -5.91 23.58 11.33
C ASP A 563 -4.98 23.30 12.54
N PHE A 564 -4.45 24.37 13.13
CA PHE A 564 -3.71 24.27 14.39
C PHE A 564 -4.66 23.90 15.55
N ASN A 565 -4.29 22.88 16.34
CA ASN A 565 -5.04 22.39 17.49
C ASN A 565 -4.10 21.70 18.49
N ILE A 566 -4.63 21.17 19.60
CA ILE A 566 -3.83 20.53 20.64
C ILE A 566 -3.02 19.35 20.08
N SER A 567 -3.59 18.54 19.17
CA SER A 567 -2.90 17.39 18.60
C SER A 567 -1.76 17.82 17.67
N SER A 568 -2.03 18.75 16.76
CA SER A 568 -1.02 19.26 15.82
C SER A 568 0.08 20.06 16.53
N GLY A 569 -0.28 20.83 17.57
CA GLY A 569 0.68 21.46 18.49
C GLY A 569 1.52 20.44 19.28
N THR A 570 0.92 19.35 19.77
CA THR A 570 1.66 18.28 20.47
C THR A 570 2.69 17.63 19.56
N ILE A 571 2.36 17.39 18.28
CA ILE A 571 3.29 16.84 17.30
C ILE A 571 4.45 17.82 17.05
N PHE A 572 4.15 19.10 16.80
CA PHE A 572 5.16 20.12 16.54
C PHE A 572 6.07 20.37 17.74
N PHE A 573 5.49 20.75 18.89
CA PHE A 573 6.26 21.06 20.09
C PHE A 573 6.89 19.83 20.72
N GLY A 574 6.27 18.64 20.59
CA GLY A 574 6.87 17.40 21.08
C GLY A 574 8.09 16.97 20.26
N SER A 575 8.02 17.06 18.94
CA SER A 575 9.18 16.79 18.07
C SER A 575 10.28 17.84 18.23
N LEU A 576 9.92 19.11 18.41
CA LEU A 576 10.88 20.18 18.73
C LEU A 576 11.52 19.98 20.12
N GLY A 577 10.69 19.66 21.11
CA GLY A 577 11.09 19.40 22.50
C GLY A 577 12.09 18.27 22.62
N PHE A 578 11.93 17.19 21.83
CA PHE A 578 12.91 16.11 21.74
C PHE A 578 14.33 16.65 21.49
N ALA A 579 14.51 17.46 20.44
CA ALA A 579 15.84 18.03 20.12
C ALA A 579 16.30 19.02 21.19
N VAL A 580 15.43 19.96 21.61
CA VAL A 580 15.78 20.99 22.59
C VAL A 580 16.28 20.40 23.90
N TYR A 581 15.60 19.38 24.44
CA TYR A 581 16.02 18.75 25.68
C TYR A 581 17.33 17.99 25.55
N ILE A 582 17.59 17.31 24.43
CA ILE A 582 18.89 16.64 24.19
C ILE A 582 20.03 17.65 24.12
N PHE A 583 19.89 18.73 23.32
CA PHE A 583 20.93 19.75 23.21
C PHE A 583 21.13 20.51 24.52
N TYR A 584 20.06 20.74 25.29
CA TYR A 584 20.18 21.33 26.62
C TYR A 584 20.89 20.38 27.62
N ALA A 585 20.66 19.07 27.54
CA ALA A 585 21.40 18.09 28.33
C ALA A 585 22.91 18.12 28.02
N ILE A 586 23.27 18.22 26.74
CA ILE A 586 24.66 18.37 26.27
C ILE A 586 25.28 19.66 26.83
N PHE A 587 24.55 20.78 26.73
CA PHE A 587 24.99 22.07 27.31
C PHE A 587 25.21 21.98 28.82
N LEU A 588 24.32 21.31 29.57
CA LEU A 588 24.49 21.11 31.01
C LEU A 588 25.68 20.21 31.34
N LEU A 589 25.94 19.17 30.54
CA LEU A 589 27.13 18.33 30.69
C LEU A 589 28.41 19.16 30.52
N TYR A 590 28.46 20.01 29.49
CA TYR A 590 29.56 20.95 29.27
C TYR A 590 29.74 21.91 30.45
N ARG A 591 28.67 22.62 30.86
CA ARG A 591 28.72 23.61 31.96
C ARG A 591 29.12 22.99 33.29
N LYS A 592 28.73 21.74 33.55
CA LYS A 592 28.98 21.02 34.80
C LYS A 592 30.18 20.08 34.72
N TRP A 593 30.96 20.10 33.64
CA TRP A 593 32.06 19.16 33.40
C TRP A 593 33.03 19.01 34.58
N ASN A 594 33.47 20.14 35.14
CA ASN A 594 34.43 20.17 36.25
C ASN A 594 33.83 19.72 37.59
N SER A 595 32.50 19.72 37.72
CA SER A 595 31.80 19.23 38.92
C SER A 595 31.62 17.71 38.96
N LEU A 596 31.86 17.02 37.83
CA LEU A 596 31.84 15.57 37.75
C LEU A 596 33.20 15.00 38.19
N ARG A 597 33.23 14.27 39.30
CA ARG A 597 34.49 13.72 39.86
C ARG A 597 34.94 12.40 39.22
N SER A 598 34.03 11.62 38.64
CA SER A 598 34.34 10.31 38.05
C SER A 598 34.49 10.38 36.54
N TRP A 599 35.63 9.92 36.04
CA TRP A 599 35.89 9.77 34.60
C TRP A 599 34.94 8.76 33.93
N GLY A 600 34.53 7.71 34.62
CA GLY A 600 33.55 6.74 34.10
C GLY A 600 32.18 7.38 33.87
N ILE A 601 31.71 8.22 34.81
CA ILE A 601 30.44 8.96 34.66
C ILE A 601 30.53 9.96 33.50
N LYS A 602 31.65 10.67 33.37
CA LYS A 602 31.90 11.58 32.25
C LYS A 602 31.83 10.85 30.92
N GLY A 603 32.58 9.75 30.76
CA GLY A 603 32.61 8.97 29.53
C GLY A 603 31.23 8.42 29.15
N MET A 604 30.50 7.88 30.13
CA MET A 604 29.16 7.34 29.92
C MET A 604 28.15 8.41 29.49
N LEU A 605 28.14 9.58 30.16
CA LEU A 605 27.27 10.70 29.78
C LEU A 605 27.65 11.29 28.42
N CYS A 606 28.95 11.42 28.12
CA CYS A 606 29.43 11.86 26.81
C CYS A 606 28.99 10.92 25.70
N PHE A 607 29.19 9.61 25.88
CA PHE A 607 28.76 8.61 24.92
C PHE A 607 27.24 8.68 24.70
N ASN A 608 26.47 8.64 25.78
CA ASN A 608 25.02 8.65 25.71
C ASN A 608 24.48 9.91 25.01
N LEU A 609 24.86 11.09 25.49
CA LEU A 609 24.39 12.36 24.93
C LEU A 609 24.96 12.64 23.54
N GLY A 610 26.17 12.15 23.24
CA GLY A 610 26.76 12.24 21.90
C GLY A 610 25.94 11.46 20.88
N VAL A 611 25.57 10.21 21.19
CA VAL A 611 24.72 9.38 20.32
C VAL A 611 23.34 10.01 20.16
N LEU A 612 22.69 10.43 21.25
CA LEU A 612 21.37 11.07 21.18
C LEU A 612 21.40 12.41 20.45
N GLY A 613 22.46 13.19 20.60
CA GLY A 613 22.67 14.44 19.85
C GLY A 613 22.81 14.18 18.35
N CYS A 614 23.57 13.15 17.96
CA CYS A 614 23.67 12.72 16.56
C CYS A 614 22.30 12.27 16.03
N PHE A 615 21.51 11.55 16.83
CA PHE A 615 20.17 11.12 16.45
C PHE A 615 19.20 12.29 16.30
N ALA A 616 19.20 13.26 17.23
CA ALA A 616 18.39 14.47 17.13
C ALA A 616 18.77 15.31 15.89
N PHE A 617 20.07 15.45 15.61
CA PHE A 617 20.56 16.12 14.41
C PHE A 617 20.12 15.38 13.13
N TYR A 618 20.25 14.05 13.11
CA TYR A 618 19.82 13.23 11.98
C TYR A 618 18.31 13.38 11.69
N LEU A 619 17.47 13.37 12.73
CA LEU A 619 16.04 13.65 12.59
C LEU A 619 15.79 15.08 12.08
N ALA A 620 16.55 16.08 12.53
CA ALA A 620 16.41 17.46 12.08
C ALA A 620 16.72 17.61 10.58
N VAL A 621 17.81 17.00 10.10
CA VAL A 621 18.19 17.00 8.68
C VAL A 621 17.12 16.35 7.81
N HIS A 622 16.38 15.38 8.34
CA HIS A 622 15.27 14.72 7.64
C HIS A 622 13.89 15.38 7.89
N GLY A 623 13.84 16.54 8.55
CA GLY A 623 12.61 17.30 8.75
C GLY A 623 11.65 16.71 9.79
N TRP A 624 12.18 15.95 10.75
CA TRP A 624 11.43 15.29 11.84
C TRP A 624 11.44 16.08 13.16
N ILE A 625 12.09 17.23 13.21
CA ILE A 625 12.11 18.12 14.38
C ILE A 625 11.28 19.37 14.05
N GLY A 626 10.27 19.67 14.87
CA GLY A 626 9.34 20.78 14.61
C GLY A 626 8.42 20.48 13.43
N ILE A 627 7.83 19.29 13.39
CA ILE A 627 7.00 18.85 12.26
C ILE A 627 5.70 19.67 12.25
N CYS A 628 5.55 20.52 11.24
CA CYS A 628 4.28 21.17 10.94
C CYS A 628 3.39 20.19 10.16
N VAL A 629 2.23 19.87 10.72
CA VAL A 629 1.23 18.96 10.11
C VAL A 629 -0.04 19.68 9.69
N TRP A 630 -0.12 21.01 9.85
CA TRP A 630 -1.28 21.81 9.44
C TRP A 630 -0.98 22.63 8.17
N ASN A 631 -2.03 23.11 7.51
CA ASN A 631 -1.89 24.11 6.45
C ASN A 631 -1.65 25.48 7.06
N LEU A 632 -0.67 26.21 6.52
CA LEU A 632 -0.41 27.60 6.86
C LEU A 632 -1.27 28.54 6.02
#